data_AF-A0A9N9VRX4-F1
#
_entry.id   AF-A0A9N9VRX4-F1
#
_cell.length_a   1.000
_cell.length_b   1.000
_cell.length_c   1.000
_cell.angle_alpha   90.00
_cell.angle_beta   90.00
_cell.angle_gamma   90.00
#
_symmetry.space_group_name_H-M   'P 1'
#
loop_
_entity.id
_entity.type
_entity.pdbx_description
1 polymer ?
#
loop_
_entity_poly.entity_id
_entity_poly.type
_entity_poly.pdbx_seq_one_letter_code
_entity_poly.pdbx_strand_id
1 'polypeptide(L)'
;MRTPSSQHFPTSQHNILPVSESFLNFSGVELICPIQADDIQNRWLNNYIPVPGQQAKNYSPKTTGFIYRMLKSYAGISIRGGCPPPFIHPLQMADGQDCHPLSTCLTLVRLFDKPVPGGESVAAEVLKRDMARIFELHTTYTGSGVLQAFQAYLIYTMVIFFSLGQESKPFCREAVMNLQVLACSAAKVGLVCKEEQQHSRPPWEGWILAEAKRRTLFTMYLFDSMLASQDGAPTFLGIELHGLLAPGGKSLWQAGTRREWVTAYNSFLVRWSEGGLKINELWPIPAEFNDLDIVVRQQRVERWLEDIDEFGITIYAITSATHGS
;
A
#
# COMPACT_ATOMS: atom_id res chain seq x y z
N MET A 1 8.38 52.25 57.94
CA MET A 1 7.55 52.97 56.94
C MET A 1 8.45 53.31 55.74
N ARG A 2 7.94 53.07 54.53
CA ARG A 2 8.49 53.36 53.19
C ARG A 2 9.39 52.29 52.55
N THR A 3 8.71 51.58 51.65
CA THR A 3 9.09 50.80 50.48
C THR A 3 10.11 51.47 49.55
N PRO A 4 10.90 50.68 48.78
CA PRO A 4 11.46 51.12 47.52
C PRO A 4 10.68 50.56 46.32
N SER A 5 10.27 51.52 45.50
CA SER A 5 9.86 51.51 44.10
C SER A 5 10.31 50.31 43.24
N SER A 6 9.36 49.51 42.76
CA SER A 6 9.54 48.64 41.60
C SER A 6 8.79 49.22 40.40
N GLN A 7 9.52 49.38 39.30
CA GLN A 7 9.08 49.98 38.05
C GLN A 7 7.95 49.19 37.38
N HIS A 8 6.91 49.90 36.96
CA HIS A 8 5.91 49.42 36.02
C HIS A 8 6.49 49.45 34.60
N PHE A 9 6.47 48.31 33.90
CA PHE A 9 6.45 48.24 32.45
C PHE A 9 5.14 47.56 32.01
N PRO A 10 4.41 48.10 31.02
CA PRO A 10 3.14 47.52 30.61
C PRO A 10 3.36 46.27 29.75
N THR A 11 2.85 45.15 30.24
CA THR A 11 2.52 43.94 29.49
C THR A 11 1.38 44.27 28.53
N SER A 12 1.62 44.21 27.22
CA SER A 12 0.61 43.88 26.19
C SER A 12 1.24 43.89 24.80
N GLN A 13 1.69 42.72 24.35
CA GLN A 13 1.61 42.38 22.93
C GLN A 13 0.93 41.02 22.83
N HIS A 14 -0.36 41.08 22.52
CA HIS A 14 -1.10 39.98 21.93
C HIS A 14 -0.41 39.60 20.61
N ASN A 15 0.53 38.67 20.67
CA ASN A 15 0.92 37.91 19.49
C ASN A 15 -0.09 36.78 19.30
N ILE A 16 -1.19 37.13 18.63
CA ILE A 16 -1.94 36.17 17.86
C ILE A 16 -1.13 35.94 16.58
N LEU A 17 -0.68 34.70 16.37
CA LEU A 17 -0.72 33.92 15.11
C LEU A 17 0.34 32.78 15.13
N PRO A 18 0.15 31.65 14.40
CA PRO A 18 -1.01 31.25 13.61
C PRO A 18 -1.60 29.87 13.99
N VAL A 19 -2.89 29.75 13.70
CA VAL A 19 -3.68 28.56 13.32
C VAL A 19 -2.92 27.23 13.34
N SER A 20 -3.40 26.30 14.17
CA SER A 20 -3.00 24.89 14.23
C SER A 20 -2.74 24.33 12.82
N GLU A 21 -1.61 23.64 12.64
CA GLU A 21 -1.47 22.70 11.53
C GLU A 21 -2.73 21.83 11.52
N SER A 22 -3.54 21.98 10.46
CA SER A 22 -4.82 21.31 10.35
C SER A 22 -4.58 19.81 10.47
N PHE A 23 -5.13 19.17 11.51
CA PHE A 23 -5.21 17.72 11.60
C PHE A 23 -5.70 17.16 10.26
N LEU A 24 -5.05 16.10 9.75
CA LEU A 24 -5.47 15.47 8.51
C LEU A 24 -6.87 14.91 8.70
N ASN A 25 -7.75 15.16 7.74
CA ASN A 25 -9.10 14.63 7.78
C ASN A 25 -9.33 13.68 6.60
N PHE A 26 -9.38 12.39 6.90
CA PHE A 26 -9.67 11.35 5.91
C PHE A 26 -11.17 11.15 5.67
N SER A 27 -12.04 11.87 6.38
CA SER A 27 -13.49 11.82 6.21
C SER A 27 -13.90 12.54 4.93
N GLY A 28 -14.83 11.96 4.16
CA GLY A 28 -15.36 12.59 2.95
C GLY A 28 -14.38 12.64 1.77
N VAL A 29 -13.29 11.88 1.82
CA VAL A 29 -12.42 11.70 0.65
C VAL A 29 -13.16 10.90 -0.42
N GLU A 30 -13.31 11.49 -1.60
CA GLU A 30 -13.85 10.83 -2.78
C GLU A 30 -12.73 10.38 -3.71
N LEU A 31 -12.63 9.07 -3.94
CA LEU A 31 -11.73 8.46 -4.92
C LEU A 31 -12.55 7.77 -6.00
N ILE A 32 -11.91 7.51 -7.14
CA ILE A 32 -12.53 6.83 -8.27
C ILE A 32 -11.82 5.50 -8.57
N CYS A 33 -12.58 4.53 -9.06
CA CYS A 33 -12.06 3.23 -9.47
C CYS A 33 -11.93 3.20 -11.01
N PRO A 34 -10.71 3.29 -11.56
CA PRO A 34 -10.52 3.32 -13.01
C PRO A 34 -10.49 1.93 -13.66
N ILE A 35 -10.60 0.87 -12.86
CA ILE A 35 -10.53 -0.54 -13.30
C ILE A 35 -11.81 -1.31 -12.96
N GLN A 36 -11.99 -2.49 -13.54
CA GLN A 36 -13.04 -3.43 -13.17
C GLN A 36 -12.66 -4.16 -11.87
N ALA A 37 -13.10 -3.63 -10.72
CA ALA A 37 -12.68 -4.14 -9.42
C ALA A 37 -13.06 -5.62 -9.17
N ASP A 38 -14.15 -6.11 -9.76
CA ASP A 38 -14.60 -7.49 -9.61
C ASP A 38 -13.59 -8.51 -10.19
N ASP A 39 -12.77 -8.11 -11.17
CA ASP A 39 -11.73 -8.96 -11.73
C ASP A 39 -10.63 -9.29 -10.70
N ILE A 40 -10.41 -8.42 -9.70
CA ILE A 40 -9.49 -8.67 -8.58
C ILE A 40 -9.99 -9.86 -7.74
N GLN A 41 -11.30 -9.89 -7.43
CA GLN A 41 -11.91 -10.95 -6.62
C GLN A 41 -11.95 -12.29 -7.36
N ASN A 42 -12.03 -12.25 -8.69
CA ASN A 42 -12.10 -13.44 -9.53
C ASN A 42 -10.72 -13.98 -9.93
N ARG A 43 -9.63 -13.31 -9.54
CA ARG A 43 -8.26 -13.65 -9.97
C ARG A 43 -7.85 -15.10 -9.68
N TRP A 44 -8.27 -15.67 -8.56
CA TRP A 44 -7.98 -17.06 -8.22
C TRP A 44 -8.49 -18.07 -9.26
N LEU A 45 -9.52 -17.71 -10.05
CA LEU A 45 -10.06 -18.53 -11.13
C LEU A 45 -9.07 -18.72 -12.29
N ASN A 46 -8.09 -17.83 -12.46
CA ASN A 46 -7.10 -17.91 -13.54
C ASN A 46 -6.27 -19.21 -13.50
N ASN A 47 -6.17 -19.83 -12.33
CA ASN A 47 -5.51 -21.14 -12.17
C ASN A 47 -6.33 -22.31 -12.72
N TYR A 48 -7.63 -22.10 -12.97
CA TYR A 48 -8.59 -23.13 -13.37
C TYR A 48 -9.20 -22.86 -14.75
N ILE A 49 -9.29 -21.59 -15.14
CA ILE A 49 -9.95 -21.15 -16.37
C ILE A 49 -8.98 -20.25 -17.15
N PRO A 50 -8.64 -20.59 -18.40
CA PRO A 50 -7.88 -19.69 -19.27
C PRO A 50 -8.65 -18.39 -19.51
N VAL A 51 -8.02 -17.26 -19.22
CA VAL A 51 -8.57 -15.92 -19.46
C VAL A 51 -7.87 -15.29 -20.67
N PRO A 52 -8.61 -14.75 -21.67
CA PRO A 52 -8.01 -14.07 -22.82
C PRO A 52 -7.09 -12.92 -22.41
N GLY A 53 -5.94 -12.79 -23.07
CA GLY A 53 -4.94 -11.75 -22.77
C GLY A 53 -4.11 -12.00 -21.50
N GLN A 54 -4.44 -13.04 -20.73
CA GLN A 54 -3.68 -13.39 -19.54
C GLN A 54 -2.33 -13.98 -19.93
N GLN A 55 -1.26 -13.42 -19.36
CA GLN A 55 0.11 -13.87 -19.62
C GLN A 55 0.67 -14.52 -18.36
N ALA A 56 1.21 -15.74 -18.51
CA ALA A 56 1.98 -16.36 -17.46
C ALA A 56 3.25 -15.54 -17.22
N LYS A 57 3.54 -15.23 -15.96
CA LYS A 57 4.81 -14.67 -15.52
C LYS A 57 5.59 -15.76 -14.81
N ASN A 58 6.89 -15.85 -15.08
CA ASN A 58 7.74 -16.86 -14.48
C ASN A 58 8.69 -16.19 -13.50
N TYR A 59 8.44 -16.36 -12.20
CA TYR A 59 9.44 -15.98 -11.22
C TYR A 59 10.56 -17.01 -11.19
N SER A 60 11.79 -16.56 -11.44
CA SER A 60 12.96 -17.38 -11.15
C SER A 60 13.01 -17.69 -9.64
N PRO A 61 13.63 -18.81 -9.22
CA PRO A 61 13.80 -19.10 -7.79
C PRO A 61 14.49 -17.96 -7.01
N LYS A 62 15.38 -17.21 -7.68
CA LYS A 62 16.03 -16.03 -7.10
C LYS A 62 15.03 -14.90 -6.87
N THR A 63 14.15 -14.62 -7.85
CA THR A 63 13.11 -13.60 -7.73
C THR A 63 12.10 -13.97 -6.65
N THR A 64 11.63 -15.22 -6.61
CA THR A 64 10.73 -15.71 -5.55
C THR A 64 11.39 -15.60 -4.17
N GLY A 65 12.67 -15.96 -4.05
CA GLY A 65 13.44 -15.83 -2.81
C GLY A 65 13.63 -14.36 -2.37
N PHE A 66 13.80 -13.44 -3.32
CA PHE A 66 13.84 -12.00 -3.05
C PHE A 66 12.51 -11.50 -2.51
N ILE A 67 11.39 -11.81 -3.19
CA ILE A 67 10.04 -11.44 -2.77
C ILE A 67 9.75 -12.00 -1.36
N TYR A 68 10.07 -13.28 -1.11
CA TYR A 68 9.89 -13.92 0.18
C TYR A 68 10.60 -13.15 1.31
N ARG A 69 11.88 -12.82 1.14
CA ARG A 69 12.66 -12.12 2.17
C ARG A 69 12.16 -10.70 2.41
N MET A 70 11.76 -10.01 1.35
CA MET A 70 11.19 -8.67 1.43
C MET A 70 9.86 -8.68 2.19
N LEU A 71 8.90 -9.54 1.83
CA LEU A 71 7.61 -9.62 2.52
C LEU A 71 7.75 -10.13 3.96
N LYS A 72 8.68 -11.06 4.21
CA LYS A 72 9.07 -11.46 5.57
C LYS A 72 9.61 -10.29 6.39
N SER A 73 10.36 -9.38 5.77
CA SER A 73 10.82 -8.18 6.47
C SER A 73 9.66 -7.26 6.88
N TYR A 74 8.61 -7.13 6.03
CA TYR A 74 7.41 -6.34 6.33
C TYR A 74 6.62 -6.92 7.50
N ALA A 75 6.46 -8.25 7.55
CA ALA A 75 5.91 -8.93 8.72
C ALA A 75 6.75 -8.65 9.98
N GLY A 76 8.07 -8.78 9.87
CA GLY A 76 8.99 -8.58 10.99
C GLY A 76 8.98 -7.16 11.56
N ILE A 77 8.93 -6.11 10.73
CA ILE A 77 8.85 -4.72 11.23
C ILE A 77 7.49 -4.42 11.87
N SER A 78 6.42 -5.06 11.39
CA SER A 78 5.07 -4.93 11.98
C SER A 78 5.05 -5.47 13.42
N ILE A 79 5.67 -6.64 13.62
CA ILE A 79 5.80 -7.29 14.92
C ILE A 79 6.66 -6.46 15.89
N ARG A 80 7.84 -5.99 15.44
CA ARG A 80 8.76 -5.21 16.28
C ARG A 80 8.24 -3.83 16.69
N GLY A 81 7.16 -3.35 16.06
CA GLY A 81 6.62 -2.01 16.32
C GLY A 81 7.54 -0.87 15.86
N GLY A 82 8.33 -1.09 14.82
CA GLY A 82 9.16 -0.07 14.19
C GLY A 82 8.39 0.83 13.22
N CYS A 83 9.07 1.30 12.17
CA CYS A 83 8.42 2.01 11.06
C CYS A 83 7.35 1.13 10.41
N PRO A 84 6.21 1.71 9.97
CA PRO A 84 5.17 0.96 9.29
C PRO A 84 5.71 0.33 8.00
N PRO A 85 5.17 -0.84 7.58
CA PRO A 85 5.42 -1.39 6.26
C PRO A 85 5.16 -0.38 5.14
N PRO A 86 5.86 -0.46 4.01
CA PRO A 86 5.86 0.58 2.99
C PRO A 86 4.54 0.72 2.20
N PHE A 87 3.53 -0.07 2.54
CA PHE A 87 2.16 0.05 2.03
C PHE A 87 1.20 0.72 3.03
N ILE A 88 1.69 1.10 4.22
CA ILE A 88 0.97 1.89 5.23
C ILE A 88 1.66 3.24 5.36
N HIS A 89 0.91 4.31 5.11
CA HIS A 89 1.44 5.66 5.26
C HIS A 89 1.53 6.02 6.75
N PRO A 90 2.64 6.60 7.25
CA PRO A 90 2.79 6.95 8.67
C PRO A 90 1.65 7.85 9.19
N LEU A 91 1.17 8.77 8.36
CA LEU A 91 0.07 9.67 8.73
C LEU A 91 -1.30 8.98 8.87
N GLN A 92 -1.47 7.74 8.38
CA GLN A 92 -2.66 6.93 8.70
C GLN A 92 -2.67 6.49 10.18
N MET A 93 -1.52 6.53 10.85
CA MET A 93 -1.35 6.13 12.25
C MET A 93 -1.24 7.32 13.22
N ALA A 94 -1.13 8.54 12.70
CA ALA A 94 -0.89 9.74 13.50
C ALA A 94 -2.15 10.23 14.23
N ASP A 95 -3.33 9.82 13.77
CA ASP A 95 -4.60 10.23 14.37
C ASP A 95 -5.05 9.17 15.38
N GLY A 96 -5.17 9.57 16.65
CA GLY A 96 -5.60 8.73 17.77
C GLY A 96 -7.09 8.39 17.73
N GLN A 97 -7.64 8.10 16.55
CA GLN A 97 -9.01 7.63 16.41
C GLN A 97 -9.09 6.18 16.90
N ASP A 98 -9.82 6.02 17.99
CA ASP A 98 -10.02 4.76 18.68
C ASP A 98 -10.75 3.73 17.79
N CYS A 99 -10.21 2.50 17.77
CA CYS A 99 -10.84 1.27 17.28
C CYS A 99 -11.00 1.10 15.76
N HIS A 100 -9.90 1.20 15.00
CA HIS A 100 -9.88 0.76 13.61
C HIS A 100 -9.16 -0.59 13.41
N PRO A 101 -9.48 -1.38 12.37
CA PRO A 101 -8.88 -2.70 12.14
C PRO A 101 -7.34 -2.69 12.13
N LEU A 102 -6.74 -1.63 11.59
CA LEU A 102 -5.29 -1.52 11.49
C LEU A 102 -4.62 -1.26 12.85
N SER A 103 -5.18 -0.40 13.70
CA SER A 103 -4.63 -0.14 15.03
C SER A 103 -4.70 -1.38 15.93
N THR A 104 -5.82 -2.11 15.86
CA THR A 104 -5.99 -3.41 16.55
C THR A 104 -4.97 -4.42 16.04
N CYS A 105 -4.80 -4.52 14.71
CA CYS A 105 -3.81 -5.39 14.09
C CYS A 105 -2.40 -5.12 14.57
N LEU A 106 -1.94 -3.87 14.48
CA LEU A 106 -0.60 -3.49 14.90
C LEU A 106 -0.38 -3.75 16.41
N THR A 107 -1.41 -3.58 17.24
CA THR A 107 -1.34 -3.91 18.67
C THR A 107 -1.20 -5.42 18.88
N LEU A 108 -2.04 -6.23 18.20
CA LEU A 108 -2.05 -7.68 18.37
C LEU A 108 -0.76 -8.33 17.87
N VAL A 109 -0.21 -7.92 16.72
CA VAL A 109 1.02 -8.52 16.20
C VAL A 109 2.25 -8.19 17.07
N ARG A 110 2.25 -7.05 17.78
CA ARG A 110 3.32 -6.65 18.70
C ARG A 110 3.38 -7.49 19.97
N LEU A 111 2.26 -8.08 20.39
CA LEU A 111 2.24 -9.03 21.52
C LEU A 111 3.13 -10.25 21.27
N PHE A 112 3.49 -10.51 20.01
CA PHE A 112 4.26 -11.67 19.57
C PHE A 112 5.68 -11.33 19.10
N ASP A 113 6.25 -10.18 19.50
CA ASP A 113 7.66 -9.84 19.19
C ASP A 113 8.68 -10.79 19.84
N LYS A 114 8.28 -11.45 20.93
CA LYS A 114 9.06 -12.49 21.61
C LYS A 114 8.12 -13.59 22.09
N PRO A 115 7.60 -14.45 21.19
CA PRO A 115 6.67 -15.47 21.59
C PRO A 115 7.35 -16.43 22.57
N VAL A 116 6.60 -16.86 23.59
CA VAL A 116 7.04 -17.97 24.44
C VAL A 116 7.14 -19.22 23.55
N PRO A 117 8.21 -20.03 23.64
CA PRO A 117 8.32 -21.26 22.85
C PRO A 117 7.08 -22.13 22.99
N GLY A 118 6.43 -22.49 21.87
CA GLY A 118 5.18 -23.26 21.84
C GLY A 118 3.91 -22.40 21.88
N GLY A 119 4.02 -21.08 22.02
CA GLY A 119 2.92 -20.12 21.98
C GLY A 119 2.47 -19.72 20.57
N GLU A 120 3.15 -20.18 19.52
CA GLU A 120 2.90 -19.79 18.13
C GLU A 120 1.50 -20.20 17.67
N SER A 121 1.03 -21.37 18.09
CA SER A 121 -0.33 -21.85 17.79
C SER A 121 -1.40 -20.95 18.42
N VAL A 122 -1.22 -20.59 19.70
CA VAL A 122 -2.14 -19.67 20.41
C VAL A 122 -2.12 -18.29 19.75
N ALA A 123 -0.94 -17.80 19.38
CA ALA A 123 -0.79 -16.55 18.65
C ALA A 123 -1.56 -16.58 17.33
N ALA A 124 -1.38 -17.63 16.53
CA ALA A 124 -2.07 -17.81 15.26
C ALA A 124 -3.59 -17.79 15.45
N GLU A 125 -4.13 -18.49 16.45
CA GLU A 125 -5.56 -18.52 16.73
C GLU A 125 -6.12 -17.16 17.15
N VAL A 126 -5.37 -16.36 17.92
CA VAL A 126 -5.75 -14.98 18.25
C VAL A 126 -5.82 -14.12 16.99
N LEU A 127 -4.81 -14.20 16.12
CA LEU A 127 -4.77 -13.43 14.88
C LEU A 127 -5.89 -13.86 13.91
N LYS A 128 -6.11 -15.18 13.75
CA LYS A 128 -7.19 -15.73 12.91
C LYS A 128 -8.57 -15.31 13.38
N ARG A 129 -8.80 -15.23 14.70
CA ARG A 129 -10.08 -14.75 15.25
C ARG A 129 -10.34 -13.30 14.85
N ASP A 130 -9.33 -12.43 14.93
CA ASP A 130 -9.51 -11.04 14.49
C ASP A 130 -9.61 -10.93 12.96
N MET A 131 -8.89 -11.76 12.19
CA MET A 131 -9.08 -11.87 10.74
C MET A 131 -10.52 -12.24 10.38
N ALA A 132 -11.11 -13.25 11.05
CA ALA A 132 -12.50 -13.65 10.84
C ALA A 132 -13.46 -12.51 11.14
N ARG A 133 -13.24 -11.76 12.23
CA ARG A 133 -14.02 -10.57 12.58
C ARG A 133 -13.89 -9.47 11.52
N ILE A 134 -12.68 -9.19 11.04
CA ILE A 134 -12.44 -8.21 9.97
C ILE A 134 -13.21 -8.61 8.71
N PHE A 135 -13.15 -9.88 8.34
CA PHE A 135 -13.82 -10.38 7.16
C PHE A 135 -15.34 -10.39 7.32
N GLU A 136 -15.89 -10.78 8.47
CA GLU A 136 -17.34 -10.73 8.71
C GLU A 136 -17.89 -9.30 8.59
N LEU A 137 -17.15 -8.32 9.11
CA LEU A 137 -17.55 -6.91 9.10
C LEU A 137 -17.15 -6.17 7.82
N HIS A 138 -16.56 -6.82 6.82
CA HIS A 138 -15.91 -6.12 5.71
C HIS A 138 -16.84 -5.17 4.92
N THR A 139 -18.11 -5.56 4.77
CA THR A 139 -19.14 -4.76 4.07
C THR A 139 -19.62 -3.55 4.87
N THR A 140 -19.32 -3.50 6.17
CA THR A 140 -19.73 -2.41 7.07
C THR A 140 -18.70 -1.28 7.13
N TYR A 141 -17.44 -1.55 6.75
CA TYR A 141 -16.40 -0.52 6.73
C TYR A 141 -16.66 0.49 5.62
N THR A 142 -16.41 1.77 5.91
CA THR A 142 -16.55 2.88 4.97
C THR A 142 -15.31 3.78 5.01
N GLY A 143 -15.12 4.60 3.97
CA GLY A 143 -14.02 5.55 3.88
C GLY A 143 -12.64 4.89 4.06
N SER A 144 -11.82 5.44 4.96
CA SER A 144 -10.49 4.90 5.28
C SER A 144 -10.55 3.53 5.95
N GLY A 145 -11.66 3.17 6.60
CA GLY A 145 -11.83 1.89 7.29
C GLY A 145 -11.68 0.67 6.37
N VAL A 146 -12.08 0.80 5.09
CA VAL A 146 -11.94 -0.27 4.10
C VAL A 146 -10.47 -0.56 3.79
N LEU A 147 -9.66 0.49 3.62
CA LEU A 147 -8.21 0.35 3.44
C LEU A 147 -7.56 -0.24 4.70
N GLN A 148 -7.97 0.22 5.88
CA GLN A 148 -7.42 -0.27 7.14
C GLN A 148 -7.72 -1.76 7.36
N ALA A 149 -8.94 -2.22 7.03
CA ALA A 149 -9.29 -3.64 7.05
C ALA A 149 -8.42 -4.45 6.09
N PHE A 150 -8.22 -3.97 4.87
CA PHE A 150 -7.38 -4.63 3.86
C PHE A 150 -5.91 -4.72 4.31
N GLN A 151 -5.34 -3.62 4.81
CA GLN A 151 -3.96 -3.57 5.33
C GLN A 151 -3.77 -4.48 6.56
N ALA A 152 -4.71 -4.45 7.50
CA ALA A 152 -4.70 -5.30 8.70
C ALA A 152 -4.71 -6.78 8.35
N TYR A 153 -5.63 -7.18 7.46
CA TYR A 153 -5.74 -8.57 7.03
C TYR A 153 -4.46 -9.04 6.33
N LEU A 154 -3.88 -8.20 5.46
CA LEU A 154 -2.62 -8.52 4.77
C LEU A 154 -1.46 -8.69 5.74
N ILE A 155 -1.34 -7.83 6.75
CA ILE A 155 -0.33 -7.96 7.81
C ILE A 155 -0.53 -9.29 8.54
N TYR A 156 -1.73 -9.62 9.00
CA TYR A 156 -1.98 -10.87 9.71
C TYR A 156 -1.62 -12.08 8.86
N THR A 157 -2.03 -12.13 7.59
CA THR A 157 -1.67 -13.22 6.68
C THR A 157 -0.15 -13.37 6.57
N MET A 158 0.58 -12.26 6.40
CA MET A 158 2.04 -12.30 6.34
C MET A 158 2.69 -12.71 7.67
N VAL A 159 2.22 -12.20 8.81
CA VAL A 159 2.76 -12.53 10.13
C VAL A 159 2.57 -14.01 10.44
N ILE A 160 1.36 -14.52 10.23
CA ILE A 160 1.05 -15.94 10.42
C ILE A 160 1.95 -16.79 9.52
N PHE A 161 2.04 -16.46 8.23
CA PHE A 161 2.83 -17.22 7.27
C PHE A 161 4.34 -17.21 7.57
N PHE A 162 4.92 -16.03 7.80
CA PHE A 162 6.39 -15.89 7.91
C PHE A 162 6.95 -16.09 9.31
N SER A 163 6.15 -15.86 10.36
CA SER A 163 6.65 -15.76 11.74
C SER A 163 6.08 -16.83 12.66
N LEU A 164 4.84 -17.30 12.42
CA LEU A 164 4.21 -18.35 13.24
C LEU A 164 4.35 -19.75 12.61
N GLY A 165 4.62 -19.82 11.30
CA GLY A 165 5.34 -20.93 10.68
C GLY A 165 4.71 -22.32 10.76
N GLN A 166 3.38 -22.42 10.93
CA GLN A 166 2.67 -23.70 11.14
C GLN A 166 1.36 -23.82 10.34
N GLU A 167 1.12 -22.95 9.37
CA GLU A 167 -0.17 -22.98 8.67
C GLU A 167 -0.23 -23.95 7.51
N SER A 168 -1.38 -24.61 7.43
CA SER A 168 -1.71 -25.51 6.34
C SER A 168 -1.90 -24.75 5.03
N LYS A 169 -1.57 -25.37 3.88
CA LYS A 169 -1.85 -24.81 2.56
C LYS A 169 -3.32 -24.36 2.37
N PRO A 170 -4.33 -25.10 2.88
CA PRO A 170 -5.72 -24.64 2.88
C PRO A 170 -5.94 -23.26 3.50
N PHE A 171 -5.34 -22.99 4.67
CA PHE A 171 -5.46 -21.68 5.32
C PHE A 171 -4.90 -20.57 4.45
N CYS A 172 -3.69 -20.74 3.91
CA CYS A 172 -3.06 -19.72 3.06
C CYS A 172 -3.92 -19.40 1.83
N ARG A 173 -4.51 -20.43 1.21
CA ARG A 173 -5.41 -20.26 0.06
C ARG A 173 -6.66 -19.47 0.44
N GLU A 174 -7.34 -19.85 1.52
CA GLU A 174 -8.54 -19.15 2.01
C GLU A 174 -8.22 -17.68 2.37
N ALA A 175 -7.11 -17.45 3.07
CA ALA A 175 -6.67 -16.11 3.42
C ALA A 175 -6.40 -15.24 2.19
N VAL A 176 -5.79 -15.78 1.14
CA VAL A 176 -5.58 -15.07 -0.14
C VAL A 176 -6.91 -14.77 -0.85
N MET A 177 -7.86 -15.70 -0.86
CA MET A 177 -9.19 -15.45 -1.43
C MET A 177 -9.92 -14.32 -0.69
N ASN A 178 -9.88 -14.33 0.64
CA ASN A 178 -10.45 -13.27 1.45
C ASN A 178 -9.73 -11.93 1.23
N LEU A 179 -8.41 -11.94 1.06
CA LEU A 179 -7.64 -10.75 0.68
C LEU A 179 -8.09 -10.17 -0.66
N GLN A 180 -8.37 -11.02 -1.66
CA GLN A 180 -8.87 -10.58 -2.97
C GLN A 180 -10.27 -9.93 -2.86
N VAL A 181 -11.14 -10.43 -1.99
CA VAL A 181 -12.45 -9.80 -1.68
C VAL A 181 -12.27 -8.42 -1.02
N LEU A 182 -11.37 -8.31 -0.05
CA LEU A 182 -11.06 -7.04 0.62
C LEU A 182 -10.41 -6.04 -0.35
N ALA A 183 -9.53 -6.51 -1.23
CA ALA A 183 -8.91 -5.71 -2.28
C ALA A 183 -9.94 -5.18 -3.28
N CYS A 184 -10.88 -6.03 -3.73
CA CYS A 184 -12.02 -5.62 -4.55
C CYS A 184 -12.86 -4.55 -3.85
N SER A 185 -13.19 -4.74 -2.57
CA SER A 185 -13.93 -3.77 -1.77
C SER A 185 -13.19 -2.43 -1.66
N ALA A 186 -11.88 -2.45 -1.40
CA ALA A 186 -11.04 -1.26 -1.34
C ALA A 186 -10.95 -0.54 -2.70
N ALA A 187 -10.89 -1.31 -3.79
CA ALA A 187 -10.86 -0.81 -5.16
C ALA A 187 -12.18 -0.16 -5.57
N LYS A 188 -13.34 -0.73 -5.20
CA LYS A 188 -14.67 -0.15 -5.44
C LYS A 188 -14.85 1.23 -4.80
N VAL A 189 -14.23 1.45 -3.65
CA VAL A 189 -14.18 2.77 -2.98
C VAL A 189 -13.12 3.70 -3.61
N GLY A 190 -12.47 3.27 -4.69
CA GLY A 190 -11.57 4.07 -5.52
C GLY A 190 -10.08 3.85 -5.25
N LEU A 191 -9.27 3.95 -6.30
CA LEU A 191 -7.82 3.70 -6.32
C LEU A 191 -7.01 4.91 -6.78
N VAL A 192 -7.66 5.95 -7.29
CA VAL A 192 -7.03 7.20 -7.74
C VAL A 192 -7.91 8.38 -7.35
N CYS A 193 -7.29 9.56 -7.20
CA CYS A 193 -8.03 10.80 -7.04
C CYS A 193 -8.57 11.25 -8.41
N LYS A 194 -9.69 11.97 -8.41
CA LYS A 194 -10.23 12.55 -9.65
C LYS A 194 -9.25 13.53 -10.29
N GLU A 195 -8.56 14.31 -9.47
CA GLU A 195 -7.59 15.31 -9.88
C GLU A 195 -6.36 14.68 -10.55
N GLU A 196 -5.95 13.47 -10.13
CA GLU A 196 -4.86 12.71 -10.77
C GLU A 196 -5.19 12.39 -12.23
N GLN A 197 -6.46 12.17 -12.58
CA GLN A 197 -6.88 11.96 -13.99
C GLN A 197 -6.95 13.25 -14.79
N GLN A 198 -7.20 14.37 -14.13
CA GLN A 198 -7.31 15.69 -14.74
C GLN A 198 -5.98 16.43 -14.79
N HIS A 199 -4.88 15.75 -14.46
CA HIS A 199 -3.54 16.32 -14.33
C HIS A 199 -3.51 17.57 -13.43
N SER A 200 -4.20 17.49 -12.30
CA SER A 200 -4.30 18.55 -11.30
C SER A 200 -3.93 18.02 -9.92
N ARG A 201 -3.80 18.93 -8.94
CA ARG A 201 -3.38 18.58 -7.58
C ARG A 201 -4.56 18.11 -6.73
N PRO A 202 -4.59 16.85 -6.27
CA PRO A 202 -5.63 16.36 -5.38
C PRO A 202 -5.48 16.94 -3.96
N PRO A 203 -6.50 16.77 -3.11
CA PRO A 203 -6.33 16.85 -1.66
C PRO A 203 -5.27 15.85 -1.19
N TRP A 204 -4.42 16.26 -0.25
CA TRP A 204 -3.31 15.42 0.24
C TRP A 204 -3.80 14.11 0.86
N GLU A 205 -4.86 14.17 1.66
CA GLU A 205 -5.49 13.01 2.29
C GLU A 205 -6.01 12.01 1.26
N GLY A 206 -6.61 12.52 0.17
CA GLY A 206 -7.05 11.69 -0.95
C GLY A 206 -5.89 10.97 -1.60
N TRP A 207 -4.81 11.71 -1.86
CA TRP A 207 -3.60 11.13 -2.45
C TRP A 207 -2.97 10.05 -1.55
N ILE A 208 -2.88 10.29 -0.23
CA ILE A 208 -2.37 9.31 0.74
C ILE A 208 -3.20 8.02 0.68
N LEU A 209 -4.53 8.13 0.72
CA LEU A 209 -5.41 6.94 0.69
C LEU A 209 -5.31 6.21 -0.64
N ALA A 210 -5.29 6.93 -1.76
CA ALA A 210 -5.17 6.34 -3.10
C ALA A 210 -3.83 5.60 -3.26
N GLU A 211 -2.73 6.23 -2.86
CA GLU A 211 -1.39 5.66 -2.94
C GLU A 211 -1.23 4.45 -2.01
N ALA A 212 -1.68 4.55 -0.76
CA ALA A 212 -1.65 3.44 0.19
C ALA A 212 -2.48 2.25 -0.28
N LYS A 213 -3.65 2.47 -0.90
CA LYS A 213 -4.44 1.40 -1.55
C LYS A 213 -3.65 0.72 -2.66
N ARG A 214 -3.05 1.49 -3.57
CA ARG A 214 -2.24 0.92 -4.68
C ARG A 214 -1.06 0.11 -4.16
N ARG A 215 -0.29 0.64 -3.19
CA ARG A 215 0.83 -0.07 -2.57
C ARG A 215 0.41 -1.34 -1.84
N THR A 216 -0.73 -1.31 -1.14
CA THR A 216 -1.31 -2.50 -0.48
C THR A 216 -1.72 -3.54 -1.51
N LEU A 217 -2.36 -3.11 -2.60
CA LEU A 217 -2.75 -3.97 -3.71
C LEU A 217 -1.55 -4.64 -4.37
N PHE A 218 -0.50 -3.88 -4.72
CA PHE A 218 0.72 -4.43 -5.30
C PHE A 218 1.41 -5.42 -4.34
N THR A 219 1.43 -5.12 -3.04
CA THR A 219 2.00 -6.02 -2.02
C THR A 219 1.21 -7.33 -1.94
N MET A 220 -0.12 -7.26 -1.96
CA MET A 220 -0.98 -8.46 -2.00
C MET A 220 -0.69 -9.31 -3.25
N TYR A 221 -0.54 -8.68 -4.43
CA TYR A 221 -0.24 -9.40 -5.66
C TYR A 221 1.12 -10.09 -5.62
N LEU A 222 2.13 -9.44 -5.03
CA LEU A 222 3.45 -10.06 -4.80
C LEU A 222 3.35 -11.24 -3.83
N PHE A 223 2.55 -11.12 -2.77
CA PHE A 223 2.35 -12.20 -1.80
C PHE A 223 1.63 -13.41 -2.41
N ASP A 224 0.49 -13.20 -3.07
CA ASP A 224 -0.27 -14.23 -3.81
C ASP A 224 0.62 -14.97 -4.81
N SER A 225 1.36 -14.18 -5.61
CA SER A 225 2.30 -14.71 -6.58
C SER A 225 3.43 -15.54 -5.97
N MET A 226 3.97 -15.12 -4.83
CA MET A 226 5.03 -15.82 -4.14
C MET A 226 4.53 -17.15 -3.57
N LEU A 227 3.32 -17.18 -3.01
CA LEU A 227 2.69 -18.42 -2.55
C LEU A 227 2.45 -19.40 -3.71
N ALA A 228 1.86 -18.92 -4.81
CA ALA A 228 1.62 -19.74 -6.00
C ALA A 228 2.95 -20.31 -6.56
N SER A 229 4.00 -19.50 -6.64
CA SER A 229 5.32 -19.94 -7.08
C SER A 229 5.94 -21.01 -6.16
N GLN A 230 5.77 -20.89 -4.84
CA GLN A 230 6.24 -21.91 -3.88
C GLN A 230 5.49 -23.24 -3.99
N ASP A 231 4.22 -23.19 -4.38
CA ASP A 231 3.39 -24.38 -4.62
C ASP A 231 3.60 -24.98 -6.03
N GLY A 232 4.46 -24.39 -6.86
CA GLY A 232 4.65 -24.79 -8.26
C GLY A 232 3.44 -24.48 -9.15
N ALA A 233 2.52 -23.64 -8.67
CA ALA A 233 1.37 -23.17 -9.43
C ALA A 233 1.81 -22.05 -10.40
N PRO A 234 1.12 -21.91 -11.54
CA PRO A 234 1.39 -20.80 -12.45
C PRO A 234 1.14 -19.46 -11.77
N THR A 235 1.95 -18.46 -12.09
CA THR A 235 1.68 -17.08 -11.72
C THR A 235 1.33 -16.28 -12.95
N PHE A 236 0.39 -15.37 -12.83
CA PHE A 236 -0.12 -14.60 -13.96
C PHE A 236 0.12 -13.10 -13.79
N LEU A 237 0.17 -12.37 -14.89
CA LEU A 237 0.21 -10.91 -14.86
C LEU A 237 -1.06 -10.35 -14.18
N GLY A 238 -0.94 -9.17 -13.58
CA GLY A 238 -2.07 -8.47 -12.97
C GLY A 238 -2.77 -7.60 -14.00
N ILE A 239 -3.25 -8.16 -15.11
CA ILE A 239 -3.81 -7.40 -16.24
C ILE A 239 -5.01 -6.53 -15.84
N GLU A 240 -5.76 -6.94 -14.81
CA GLU A 240 -6.85 -6.18 -14.21
C GLU A 240 -6.38 -4.86 -13.56
N LEU A 241 -5.09 -4.73 -13.26
CA LEU A 241 -4.47 -3.52 -12.70
C LEU A 241 -3.98 -2.55 -13.79
N HIS A 242 -4.24 -2.85 -15.07
CA HIS A 242 -3.78 -2.04 -16.20
C HIS A 242 -4.28 -0.59 -16.06
N GLY A 243 -3.41 0.38 -16.36
CA GLY A 243 -3.73 1.80 -16.30
C GLY A 243 -3.70 2.43 -14.90
N LEU A 244 -3.49 1.64 -13.83
CA LEU A 244 -3.18 2.21 -12.52
C LEU A 244 -1.81 2.89 -12.50
N LEU A 245 -1.67 3.92 -11.68
CA LEU A 245 -0.37 4.55 -11.44
C LEU A 245 0.58 3.56 -10.75
N ALA A 246 1.84 3.55 -11.19
CA ALA A 246 2.94 2.94 -10.45
C ALA A 246 3.15 3.68 -9.10
N PRO A 247 3.91 3.10 -8.14
CA PRO A 247 4.16 3.76 -6.87
C PRO A 247 4.66 5.20 -7.05
N GLY A 248 4.06 6.12 -6.29
CA GLY A 248 4.41 7.53 -6.30
C GLY A 248 5.84 7.78 -5.79
N GLY A 249 6.37 8.96 -6.13
CA GLY A 249 7.72 9.35 -5.75
C GLY A 249 7.93 9.45 -4.24
N LYS A 250 9.17 9.24 -3.82
CA LYS A 250 9.68 9.37 -2.46
C LYS A 250 9.33 10.72 -1.85
N SER A 251 9.53 11.79 -2.61
CA SER A 251 9.23 13.16 -2.17
C SER A 251 7.75 13.36 -1.78
N LEU A 252 6.83 12.68 -2.48
CA LEU A 252 5.39 12.72 -2.19
C LEU A 252 5.02 11.78 -1.03
N TRP A 253 5.54 10.55 -1.02
CA TRP A 253 5.21 9.55 -0.01
C TRP A 253 5.78 9.88 1.37
N GLN A 254 6.94 10.55 1.43
CA GLN A 254 7.63 10.86 2.68
C GLN A 254 7.40 12.30 3.16
N ALA A 255 6.54 13.07 2.47
CA ALA A 255 6.23 14.44 2.90
C ALA A 255 5.69 14.45 4.33
N GLY A 256 6.30 15.23 5.21
CA GLY A 256 5.90 15.32 6.63
C GLY A 256 4.82 16.37 6.86
N THR A 257 4.74 17.37 5.99
CA THR A 257 3.78 18.47 6.09
C THR A 257 3.03 18.72 4.78
N ARG A 258 1.84 19.35 4.87
CA ARG A 258 1.04 19.68 3.67
C ARG A 258 1.80 20.59 2.73
N ARG A 259 2.59 21.52 3.28
CA ARG A 259 3.42 22.45 2.51
C ARG A 259 4.48 21.72 1.70
N GLU A 260 5.17 20.76 2.32
CA GLU A 260 6.15 19.91 1.62
C GLU A 260 5.47 19.11 0.52
N TRP A 261 4.35 18.46 0.83
CA TRP A 261 3.62 17.67 -0.15
C TRP A 261 3.11 18.52 -1.33
N VAL A 262 2.54 19.69 -1.08
CA VAL A 262 2.08 20.62 -2.13
C VAL A 262 3.24 21.05 -3.03
N THR A 263 4.41 21.33 -2.44
CA THR A 263 5.60 21.72 -3.19
C THR A 263 6.05 20.57 -4.10
N ALA A 264 6.18 19.36 -3.55
CA ALA A 264 6.55 18.16 -4.30
C ALA A 264 5.54 17.84 -5.41
N TYR A 265 4.24 17.97 -5.15
CA TYR A 265 3.20 17.67 -6.14
C TYR A 265 3.17 18.70 -7.27
N ASN A 266 3.45 19.98 -7.00
CA ASN A 266 3.58 20.98 -8.06
C ASN A 266 4.77 20.66 -8.98
N SER A 267 5.91 20.24 -8.40
CA SER A 267 7.05 19.77 -9.18
C SER A 267 6.72 18.53 -10.00
N PHE A 268 5.95 17.59 -9.44
CA PHE A 268 5.44 16.42 -10.15
C PHE A 268 4.59 16.82 -11.37
N LEU A 269 3.65 17.76 -11.23
CA LEU A 269 2.78 18.21 -12.33
C LEU A 269 3.56 18.84 -13.50
N VAL A 270 4.64 19.56 -13.20
CA VAL A 270 5.52 20.14 -14.23
C VAL A 270 6.34 19.05 -14.91
N ARG A 271 6.83 18.05 -14.16
CA ARG A 271 7.70 16.97 -14.66
C ARG A 271 6.93 15.92 -15.47
N TRP A 272 5.65 15.71 -15.17
CA TRP A 272 4.83 14.63 -15.73
C TRP A 272 3.65 15.16 -16.55
N SER A 273 3.89 15.88 -17.65
CA SER A 273 2.85 16.53 -18.47
C SER A 273 1.72 15.62 -18.97
N GLU A 274 1.98 14.31 -19.10
CA GLU A 274 1.02 13.30 -19.57
C GLU A 274 0.50 12.40 -18.44
N GLY A 275 0.69 12.82 -17.18
CA GLY A 275 0.41 12.02 -16.00
C GLY A 275 1.54 11.05 -15.65
N GLY A 276 1.52 10.60 -14.39
CA GLY A 276 2.55 9.71 -13.84
C GLY A 276 2.64 8.35 -14.54
N LEU A 277 3.77 7.66 -14.29
CA LEU A 277 4.01 6.31 -14.81
C LEU A 277 2.87 5.35 -14.42
N LYS A 278 2.42 4.54 -15.37
CA LYS A 278 1.43 3.48 -15.15
C LYS A 278 2.12 2.15 -14.84
N ILE A 279 1.52 1.33 -13.99
CA ILE A 279 2.11 0.05 -13.56
C ILE A 279 2.34 -0.90 -14.75
N ASN A 280 1.50 -0.83 -15.78
CA ASN A 280 1.66 -1.61 -17.00
C ASN A 280 2.84 -1.17 -17.87
N GLU A 281 3.39 0.02 -17.65
CA GLU A 281 4.65 0.45 -18.27
C GLU A 281 5.87 -0.31 -17.70
N LEU A 282 5.70 -1.15 -16.68
CA LEU A 282 6.74 -2.05 -16.14
C LEU A 282 6.60 -3.52 -16.60
N TRP A 283 5.54 -3.86 -17.34
CA TRP A 283 5.25 -5.23 -17.81
C TRP A 283 6.00 -5.57 -19.11
N PRO A 284 5.84 -6.76 -19.73
CA PRO A 284 6.43 -7.02 -21.03
C PRO A 284 6.07 -5.95 -22.08
N ILE A 285 7.00 -5.68 -23.00
CA ILE A 285 6.76 -4.75 -24.11
C ILE A 285 5.71 -5.38 -25.05
N PRO A 286 4.61 -4.68 -25.37
CA PRO A 286 3.62 -5.19 -26.31
C PRO A 286 4.22 -5.39 -27.70
N ALA A 287 3.77 -6.41 -28.42
CA ALA A 287 4.32 -6.77 -29.72
C ALA A 287 4.05 -5.71 -30.81
N GLU A 288 3.03 -4.88 -30.59
CA GLU A 288 2.61 -3.78 -31.46
C GLU A 288 3.44 -2.50 -31.30
N PHE A 289 4.30 -2.40 -30.29
CA PHE A 289 5.14 -1.22 -30.07
C PHE A 289 6.22 -1.12 -31.15
N ASN A 290 6.38 0.08 -31.72
CA ASN A 290 7.52 0.40 -32.57
C ASN A 290 8.72 0.92 -31.75
N ASP A 291 9.86 1.12 -32.40
CA ASP A 291 11.09 1.59 -31.73
C ASP A 291 10.90 2.92 -30.98
N LEU A 292 10.07 3.83 -31.50
CA LEU A 292 9.78 5.11 -30.86
C LEU A 292 8.94 4.92 -29.58
N ASP A 293 7.92 4.05 -29.62
CA ASP A 293 7.08 3.74 -28.44
C ASP A 293 7.94 3.12 -27.31
N ILE A 294 8.88 2.25 -27.68
CA ILE A 294 9.83 1.63 -26.75
C ILE A 294 10.71 2.70 -26.09
N VAL A 295 11.30 3.59 -26.89
CA VAL A 295 12.16 4.68 -26.38
C VAL A 295 11.38 5.63 -25.46
N VAL A 296 10.17 6.03 -25.84
CA VAL A 296 9.33 6.91 -25.01
C VAL A 296 9.00 6.25 -23.67
N ARG A 297 8.61 4.97 -23.70
CA ARG A 297 8.32 4.21 -22.48
C ARG A 297 9.56 4.07 -21.60
N GLN A 298 10.73 3.78 -22.17
CA GLN A 298 11.97 3.69 -21.43
C GLN A 298 12.33 5.03 -20.75
N GLN A 299 12.22 6.15 -21.45
CA GLN A 299 12.44 7.48 -20.88
C GLN A 299 11.49 7.79 -19.71
N ARG A 300 10.22 7.35 -19.81
CA ARG A 300 9.25 7.50 -18.71
C ARG A 300 9.66 6.66 -17.50
N VAL A 301 10.10 5.41 -17.72
CA VAL A 301 10.59 4.53 -16.64
C VAL A 301 11.84 5.13 -15.99
N GLU A 302 12.83 5.58 -16.77
CA GLU A 302 14.05 6.23 -16.27
C GLU A 302 13.72 7.48 -15.43
N ARG A 303 12.82 8.34 -15.90
CA ARG A 303 12.35 9.51 -15.15
C ARG A 303 11.66 9.15 -13.85
N TRP A 304 10.89 8.05 -13.83
CA TRP A 304 10.26 7.56 -12.61
C TRP A 304 11.31 7.04 -11.63
N LEU A 305 12.35 6.33 -12.09
CA LEU A 305 13.46 5.86 -11.26
C LEU A 305 14.22 7.00 -10.55
N GLU A 306 14.17 8.23 -11.06
CA GLU A 306 14.87 9.40 -10.48
C GLU A 306 14.29 9.89 -9.14
N ASP A 307 13.05 9.55 -8.79
CA ASP A 307 12.38 10.04 -7.55
C ASP A 307 11.64 8.94 -6.78
N ILE A 308 11.90 7.65 -7.01
CA ILE A 308 11.19 6.57 -6.29
C ILE A 308 11.81 6.25 -4.93
N ASP A 309 10.99 5.71 -4.04
CA ASP A 309 11.43 5.17 -2.76
C ASP A 309 11.81 3.68 -2.88
N GLU A 310 12.18 3.09 -1.75
CA GLU A 310 12.61 1.70 -1.66
C GLU A 310 11.51 0.70 -2.09
N PHE A 311 10.23 1.08 -1.94
CA PHE A 311 9.10 0.28 -2.42
C PHE A 311 9.02 0.31 -3.95
N GLY A 312 9.12 1.50 -4.56
CA GLY A 312 9.19 1.64 -6.01
C GLY A 312 10.36 0.85 -6.60
N ILE A 313 11.56 0.94 -5.99
CA ILE A 313 12.75 0.21 -6.44
C ILE A 313 12.52 -1.30 -6.40
N THR A 314 11.86 -1.78 -5.34
CA THR A 314 11.49 -3.19 -5.19
C THR A 314 10.57 -3.65 -6.30
N ILE A 315 9.51 -2.87 -6.61
CA ILE A 315 8.59 -3.17 -7.71
C ILE A 315 9.35 -3.24 -9.04
N TYR A 316 10.19 -2.25 -9.33
CA TYR A 316 11.01 -2.22 -10.54
C TYR A 316 11.93 -3.44 -10.66
N ALA A 317 12.67 -3.75 -9.60
CA ALA A 317 13.61 -4.87 -9.59
C ALA A 317 12.89 -6.21 -9.86
N ILE A 318 11.70 -6.39 -9.27
CA ILE A 318 10.89 -7.59 -9.50
C ILE A 318 10.38 -7.62 -10.94
N THR A 319 9.84 -6.53 -11.47
CA THR A 319 9.29 -6.49 -12.82
C THR A 319 10.36 -6.66 -13.89
N SER A 320 11.51 -5.98 -13.75
CA SER A 320 12.65 -6.11 -14.67
C SER A 320 13.20 -7.54 -14.64
N ALA A 321 13.38 -8.14 -13.46
CA ALA A 321 13.82 -9.53 -13.33
C ALA A 321 12.81 -10.57 -13.86
N THR A 322 11.53 -10.19 -14.03
CA THR A 322 10.46 -11.08 -14.51
C THR A 322 10.21 -10.93 -16.00
N HIS A 323 10.36 -9.72 -16.54
CA HIS A 323 9.95 -9.37 -17.89
C HIS A 323 11.11 -9.00 -18.83
N GLY A 324 12.33 -8.83 -18.29
CA GLY A 324 13.50 -8.43 -19.07
C GLY A 324 13.45 -6.98 -19.56
N SER A 325 12.69 -6.13 -18.86
CA SER A 325 12.57 -4.69 -19.11
C SER A 325 13.72 -3.88 -18.54
#